data_AF-A0A5N6Z5A4-F1
#
_entry.id   AF-A0A5N6Z5A4-F1
#
_cell.length_a   1.000
_cell.length_b   1.000
_cell.length_c   1.000
_cell.angle_alpha   90.00
_cell.angle_beta   90.00
_cell.angle_gamma   90.00
#
_symmetry.space_group_name_H-M   'P 1'
#
loop_
_entity.id
_entity.type
_entity.pdbx_description
1 polymer ?
#
loop_
_entity_poly.entity_id
_entity_poly.type
_entity_poly.pdbx_seq_one_letter_code
_entity_poly.pdbx_strand_id
1 'polypeptide(L)'
;MSPSLVAPEPEHCPGPESEQAGQGDACVGCPNQSICASAPKGPDPDIPIIQERLSQVRHKILVLSGKGGVGKSTFSSLLAHAFSANPDSMVGLMDTDITGPSIPKLMGVESETIHVSNAGWSPVWVTDNLGAMSVQFMLPNRDDAVIWRGPKKNGLIKQFLKDVDWGELDYLIIDTPPGTSDEHLSVNSLLKDSGVDGAVVVTTPQEVSLLDVRKEIDFCRKAGIRVLGLVENMSGFVCKNCNTESQIFRATTGGGKRLAKKMGIPFLGAVPLDPRIGMACDYGESFVDGFPDSPAAKAIKQVVRAVGQLVGEDPDSVLPNDME
;
A
#
# COMPACT_ATOMS: atom_id res chain seq x y z
N MET A 1 -2.66 -14.82 -16.01
CA MET A 1 -3.99 -14.37 -16.50
C MET A 1 -4.94 -15.55 -16.35
N SER A 2 -5.93 -15.47 -15.46
CA SER A 2 -6.96 -16.50 -15.40
C SER A 2 -7.87 -16.36 -16.64
N PRO A 3 -8.07 -17.42 -17.43
CA PRO A 3 -8.88 -17.33 -18.64
C PRO A 3 -10.34 -16.98 -18.35
N SER A 4 -10.97 -16.19 -19.22
CA SER A 4 -12.41 -15.90 -19.13
C SER A 4 -13.21 -17.15 -19.51
N LEU A 5 -13.67 -17.88 -18.51
CA LEU A 5 -14.47 -19.10 -18.68
C LEU A 5 -15.87 -18.76 -19.20
N VAL A 6 -16.36 -19.55 -20.16
CA VAL A 6 -17.65 -19.41 -20.85
C VAL A 6 -18.75 -20.25 -20.18
N ALA A 7 -18.35 -21.23 -19.35
CA ALA A 7 -19.24 -22.15 -18.64
C ALA A 7 -18.66 -22.51 -17.26
N PRO A 8 -19.51 -22.93 -16.28
CA PRO A 8 -19.04 -23.40 -14.97
C PRO A 8 -18.15 -24.64 -15.08
N GLU A 9 -17.28 -24.86 -14.09
CA GLU A 9 -16.37 -26.00 -14.10
C GLU A 9 -17.09 -27.37 -13.94
N PRO A 10 -16.61 -28.44 -14.62
CA PRO A 10 -17.12 -29.80 -14.42
C PRO A 10 -16.71 -30.38 -13.05
N GLU A 11 -17.46 -31.37 -12.53
CA GLU A 11 -17.29 -31.97 -11.18
C GLU A 11 -15.87 -32.48 -10.84
N HIS A 12 -15.05 -32.77 -11.85
CA HIS A 12 -13.66 -33.23 -11.69
C HIS A 12 -12.65 -32.34 -12.42
N CYS A 13 -12.94 -31.04 -12.52
CA CYS A 13 -12.04 -30.09 -13.16
C CYS A 13 -10.66 -30.07 -12.46
N PRO A 14 -9.54 -30.24 -13.20
CA PRO A 14 -8.19 -30.15 -12.63
C PRO A 14 -7.82 -28.70 -12.24
N GLY A 15 -8.65 -27.72 -12.59
CA GLY A 15 -8.39 -26.29 -12.41
C GLY A 15 -7.64 -25.69 -13.61
N PRO A 16 -7.81 -24.39 -13.90
CA PRO A 16 -7.22 -23.72 -15.07
C PRO A 16 -5.69 -23.54 -14.98
N GLU A 17 -5.11 -23.64 -13.78
CA GLU A 17 -3.66 -23.50 -13.55
C GLU A 17 -2.91 -24.83 -13.55
N SER A 18 -3.63 -25.96 -13.60
CA SER A 18 -3.05 -27.29 -13.64
C SER A 18 -2.39 -27.57 -14.98
N GLU A 19 -1.31 -28.35 -14.98
CA GLU A 19 -0.69 -28.84 -16.22
C GLU A 19 -1.68 -29.64 -17.08
N GLN A 20 -2.68 -30.28 -16.43
CA GLN A 20 -3.74 -31.04 -17.09
C GLN A 20 -4.91 -30.17 -17.58
N ALA A 21 -4.88 -28.85 -17.35
CA ALA A 21 -5.93 -27.93 -17.79
C ALA A 21 -6.09 -27.95 -19.31
N GLY A 22 -7.30 -28.26 -19.79
CA GLY A 22 -7.63 -28.38 -21.21
C GLY A 22 -7.08 -29.64 -21.90
N GLN A 23 -6.34 -30.49 -21.18
CA GLN A 23 -5.68 -31.69 -21.72
C GLN A 23 -6.13 -32.99 -21.03
N GLY A 24 -6.59 -32.93 -19.78
CA GLY A 24 -7.05 -34.10 -19.02
C GLY A 24 -8.41 -34.62 -19.44
N ASP A 25 -8.72 -35.87 -19.07
CA ASP A 25 -9.98 -36.54 -19.42
C ASP A 25 -11.22 -35.76 -18.98
N ALA A 26 -11.16 -35.13 -17.80
CA ALA A 26 -12.23 -34.27 -17.28
C ALA A 26 -12.45 -32.98 -18.08
N CYS A 27 -11.54 -32.62 -18.99
CA CYS A 27 -11.67 -31.47 -19.88
C CYS A 27 -12.33 -31.81 -21.22
N VAL A 28 -12.48 -33.10 -21.57
CA VAL A 28 -13.07 -33.52 -22.85
C VAL A 28 -14.53 -33.10 -22.91
N GLY A 29 -14.88 -32.26 -23.90
CA GLY A 29 -16.23 -31.73 -24.05
C GLY A 29 -16.54 -30.52 -23.16
N CYS A 30 -15.57 -30.03 -22.38
CA CYS A 30 -15.70 -28.78 -21.63
C CYS A 30 -15.68 -27.58 -22.61
N PRO A 31 -16.64 -26.65 -22.54
CA PRO A 31 -16.64 -25.45 -23.38
C PRO A 31 -15.39 -24.57 -23.23
N ASN A 32 -14.67 -24.69 -22.12
CA ASN A 32 -13.45 -23.94 -21.82
C ASN A 32 -12.16 -24.69 -22.19
N GLN A 33 -12.24 -25.89 -22.78
CA GLN A 33 -11.09 -26.79 -22.96
C GLN A 33 -9.94 -26.13 -23.72
N SER A 34 -10.22 -25.51 -24.88
CA SER A 34 -9.20 -24.85 -25.71
C SER A 34 -8.59 -23.63 -25.01
N ILE A 35 -9.39 -22.91 -24.21
CA ILE A 35 -8.95 -21.74 -23.46
C ILE A 35 -8.01 -22.18 -22.32
N CYS A 36 -8.38 -23.21 -21.56
CA CYS A 36 -7.53 -23.78 -20.52
C CYS A 36 -6.27 -24.45 -21.08
N ALA A 37 -6.35 -25.06 -22.26
CA ALA A 37 -5.19 -25.70 -22.91
C ALA A 37 -4.12 -24.70 -23.36
N SER A 38 -4.55 -23.50 -23.76
CA SER A 38 -3.71 -22.41 -24.27
C SER A 38 -3.30 -21.39 -23.20
N ALA A 39 -3.94 -21.43 -22.01
CA ALA A 39 -3.57 -20.60 -20.89
C ALA A 39 -2.14 -20.93 -20.41
N PRO A 40 -1.36 -19.91 -20.00
CA PRO A 40 -0.06 -20.14 -19.36
C PRO A 40 -0.26 -21.03 -18.11
N LYS A 41 0.54 -22.09 -18.02
CA LYS A 41 0.52 -23.05 -16.90
C LYS A 41 1.71 -22.80 -15.99
N GLY A 42 1.54 -23.09 -14.71
CA GLY A 42 2.57 -22.89 -13.71
C GLY A 42 2.64 -21.47 -13.14
N PRO A 43 3.53 -21.23 -12.17
CA PRO A 43 3.67 -19.94 -11.53
C PRO A 43 4.10 -18.87 -12.53
N ASP A 44 3.69 -17.62 -12.29
CA ASP A 44 4.01 -16.51 -13.16
C ASP A 44 5.55 -16.38 -13.32
N PRO A 45 6.10 -16.42 -14.54
CA PRO A 45 7.55 -16.48 -14.76
C PRO A 45 8.30 -15.24 -14.28
N ASP A 46 7.58 -14.14 -14.03
CA ASP A 46 8.15 -12.93 -13.46
C ASP A 46 8.34 -13.02 -11.93
N ILE A 47 7.72 -13.98 -11.23
CA ILE A 47 7.83 -14.09 -9.76
C ILE A 47 9.29 -14.23 -9.29
N PRO A 48 10.13 -15.13 -9.85
CA PRO A 48 11.53 -15.22 -9.44
C PRO A 48 12.32 -13.93 -9.68
N ILE A 49 11.97 -13.19 -10.73
CA ILE A 49 12.62 -11.90 -11.05
C ILE A 49 12.22 -10.84 -10.03
N ILE A 50 10.94 -10.79 -9.66
CA ILE A 50 10.43 -9.90 -8.60
C ILE A 50 11.07 -10.24 -7.25
N GLN A 51 11.19 -11.53 -6.91
CA GLN A 51 11.87 -11.96 -5.69
C GLN A 51 13.31 -11.48 -5.64
N GLU A 52 14.06 -11.67 -6.73
CA GLU A 52 15.44 -11.21 -6.82
C GLU A 52 15.52 -9.68 -6.71
N ARG A 53 14.66 -8.96 -7.46
CA ARG A 53 14.62 -7.50 -7.46
C ARG A 53 14.37 -6.92 -6.07
N LEU A 54 13.48 -7.55 -5.31
CA LEU A 54 13.06 -7.09 -3.99
C LEU A 54 13.82 -7.78 -2.84
N SER A 55 14.86 -8.55 -3.15
CA SER A 55 15.70 -9.24 -2.15
C SER A 55 16.48 -8.26 -1.27
N GLN A 56 16.81 -7.08 -1.80
CA GLN A 56 17.53 -6.01 -1.09
C GLN A 56 16.59 -5.07 -0.32
N VAL A 57 15.28 -5.34 -0.32
CA VAL A 57 14.30 -4.58 0.45
C VAL A 57 14.01 -5.33 1.75
N ARG A 58 14.49 -4.78 2.87
CA ARG A 58 14.40 -5.41 4.19
C ARG A 58 12.96 -5.57 4.66
N HIS A 59 12.18 -4.49 4.65
CA HIS A 59 10.77 -4.52 5.04
C HIS A 59 9.84 -4.01 3.95
N LYS A 60 8.77 -4.76 3.69
CA LYS A 60 7.73 -4.44 2.70
C LYS A 60 6.41 -4.30 3.44
N ILE A 61 5.88 -3.07 3.47
CA ILE A 61 4.72 -2.71 4.28
C ILE A 61 3.59 -2.24 3.35
N LEU A 62 2.47 -2.95 3.36
CA LEU A 62 1.27 -2.56 2.63
C LEU A 62 0.49 -1.50 3.43
N VAL A 63 -0.04 -0.48 2.75
CA VAL A 63 -0.99 0.46 3.35
C VAL A 63 -2.35 0.27 2.70
N LEU A 64 -3.30 -0.26 3.48
CA LEU A 64 -4.64 -0.65 3.02
C LEU A 64 -5.71 0.29 3.56
N SER A 65 -6.87 0.34 2.90
CA SER A 65 -8.05 1.02 3.42
C SER A 65 -9.32 0.37 2.90
N GLY A 66 -10.38 0.31 3.71
CA GLY A 66 -11.65 -0.29 3.27
C GLY A 66 -12.42 0.57 2.26
N LYS A 67 -12.13 1.88 2.18
CA LYS A 67 -12.81 2.80 1.26
C LYS A 67 -11.95 4.00 0.88
N GLY A 68 -12.31 4.64 -0.22
CA GLY A 68 -11.73 5.92 -0.64
C GLY A 68 -12.00 7.07 0.35
N GLY A 69 -11.13 8.08 0.31
CA GLY A 69 -11.29 9.33 1.06
C GLY A 69 -11.01 9.25 2.56
N VAL A 70 -10.45 8.15 3.07
CA VAL A 70 -9.96 8.08 4.48
C VAL A 70 -8.57 8.70 4.67
N GLY A 71 -7.96 9.20 3.60
CA GLY A 71 -6.60 9.74 3.59
C GLY A 71 -5.51 8.67 3.58
N LYS A 72 -5.75 7.50 2.97
CA LYS A 72 -4.78 6.41 2.84
C LYS A 72 -3.47 6.89 2.20
N SER A 73 -3.51 7.44 0.99
CA SER A 73 -2.31 7.89 0.26
C SER A 73 -1.58 9.03 0.97
N THR A 74 -2.34 9.96 1.56
CA THR A 74 -1.78 10.98 2.47
C THR A 74 -1.04 10.33 3.64
N PHE A 75 -1.64 9.33 4.28
CA PHE A 75 -1.00 8.62 5.37
C PHE A 75 0.21 7.80 4.92
N SER A 76 0.18 7.18 3.73
CA SER A 76 1.32 6.49 3.12
C SER A 76 2.51 7.43 2.90
N SER A 77 2.26 8.64 2.37
CA SER A 77 3.27 9.71 2.23
C SER A 77 3.82 10.15 3.59
N LEU A 78 2.95 10.40 4.58
CA LEU A 78 3.38 10.77 5.93
C LEU A 78 4.21 9.67 6.61
N LEU A 79 3.84 8.41 6.42
CA LEU A 79 4.56 7.26 6.93
C LEU A 79 5.96 7.17 6.30
N ALA A 80 6.06 7.35 4.98
CA ALA A 80 7.34 7.32 4.26
C ALA A 80 8.26 8.48 4.65
N HIS A 81 7.74 9.71 4.76
CA HIS A 81 8.49 10.85 5.30
C HIS A 81 8.96 10.59 6.74
N ALA A 82 8.11 10.00 7.57
CA ALA A 82 8.47 9.74 8.96
C ALA A 82 9.50 8.61 9.12
N PHE A 83 9.50 7.57 8.27
CA PHE A 83 10.61 6.60 8.26
C PHE A 83 11.93 7.21 7.77
N SER A 84 11.87 8.08 6.75
CA SER A 84 13.05 8.76 6.18
C SER A 84 13.57 9.92 7.03
N ALA A 85 12.85 10.30 8.10
CA ALA A 85 13.36 11.26 9.08
C ALA A 85 14.62 10.73 9.80
N ASN A 86 14.85 9.41 9.82
CA ASN A 86 16.17 8.87 10.10
C ASN A 86 17.03 8.92 8.81
N PRO A 87 18.13 9.69 8.78
CA PRO A 87 19.00 9.80 7.61
C PRO A 87 19.67 8.48 7.21
N ASP A 88 19.79 7.52 8.13
CA ASP A 88 20.36 6.20 7.87
C ASP A 88 19.34 5.21 7.29
N SER A 89 18.05 5.57 7.27
CA SER A 89 16.98 4.74 6.70
C SER A 89 16.76 5.06 5.23
N MET A 90 16.89 4.05 4.37
CA MET A 90 16.53 4.15 2.95
C MET A 90 15.07 3.72 2.73
N VAL A 91 14.25 4.63 2.18
CA VAL A 91 12.79 4.44 2.08
C VAL A 91 12.30 4.54 0.65
N GLY A 92 11.48 3.59 0.23
CA GLY A 92 10.72 3.60 -1.01
C GLY A 92 9.23 3.77 -0.77
N LEU A 93 8.54 4.55 -1.61
CA LEU A 93 7.10 4.68 -1.64
C LEU A 93 6.56 4.30 -3.03
N MET A 94 5.86 3.17 -3.11
CA MET A 94 5.28 2.65 -4.35
C MET A 94 3.77 2.87 -4.37
N ASP A 95 3.31 3.68 -5.33
CA ASP A 95 1.91 3.94 -5.60
C ASP A 95 1.35 2.90 -6.58
N THR A 96 0.44 2.07 -6.09
CA THR A 96 -0.29 1.09 -6.91
C THR A 96 -1.75 1.48 -7.12
N ASP A 97 -2.19 2.65 -6.64
CA ASP A 97 -3.50 3.23 -6.95
C ASP A 97 -3.49 3.92 -8.31
N ILE A 98 -3.41 3.09 -9.36
CA ILE A 98 -3.28 3.52 -10.76
C ILE A 98 -4.44 4.43 -11.22
N THR A 99 -5.62 4.34 -10.59
CA THR A 99 -6.80 5.09 -10.99
C THR A 99 -6.85 6.51 -10.45
N GLY A 100 -6.20 6.76 -9.33
CA GLY A 100 -6.17 8.07 -8.69
C GLY A 100 -4.80 8.34 -8.06
N PRO A 101 -3.72 8.30 -8.86
CA PRO A 101 -2.38 8.50 -8.34
C PRO A 101 -2.30 9.87 -7.69
N SER A 102 -1.95 9.88 -6.41
CA SER A 102 -1.82 11.11 -5.62
C SER A 102 -0.42 11.29 -5.07
N ILE A 103 0.38 10.22 -5.01
CA ILE A 103 1.71 10.24 -4.41
C ILE A 103 2.62 11.32 -5.04
N PRO A 104 2.74 11.49 -6.36
CA PRO A 104 3.65 12.52 -6.90
C PRO A 104 3.29 13.95 -6.47
N LYS A 105 1.99 14.25 -6.33
CA LYS A 105 1.53 15.54 -5.81
C LYS A 105 1.88 15.67 -4.32
N LEU A 106 1.53 14.66 -3.52
CA LEU A 106 1.77 14.63 -2.07
C LEU A 106 3.25 14.73 -1.69
N MET A 107 4.13 14.31 -2.59
CA MET A 107 5.59 14.30 -2.40
C MET A 107 6.30 15.44 -3.16
N GLY A 108 5.58 16.35 -3.84
CA GLY A 108 6.19 17.51 -4.51
C GLY A 108 6.96 17.22 -5.79
N VAL A 109 6.82 16.02 -6.36
CA VAL A 109 7.58 15.53 -7.52
C VAL A 109 6.68 15.32 -8.74
N GLU A 110 5.54 16.00 -8.80
CA GLU A 110 4.58 15.89 -9.91
C GLU A 110 5.17 16.28 -11.28
N SER A 111 6.28 17.05 -11.33
CA SER A 111 7.01 17.39 -12.55
C SER A 111 8.00 16.37 -13.04
N GLU A 112 8.29 15.37 -12.23
CA GLU A 112 9.29 14.39 -12.56
C GLU A 112 8.74 13.34 -13.50
N THR A 113 9.65 12.77 -14.28
CA THR A 113 9.35 11.68 -15.20
C THR A 113 10.27 10.51 -14.89
N ILE A 114 9.78 9.31 -15.12
CA ILE A 114 10.58 8.12 -14.86
C ILE A 114 11.82 8.07 -15.76
N HIS A 115 12.98 7.81 -15.16
CA HIS A 115 14.21 7.59 -15.90
C HIS A 115 14.44 6.09 -16.10
N VAL A 116 14.76 5.69 -17.33
CA VAL A 116 14.98 4.29 -17.70
C VAL A 116 16.46 4.09 -17.99
N SER A 117 17.07 3.12 -17.31
CA SER A 117 18.45 2.72 -17.47
C SER A 117 18.56 1.23 -17.81
N ASN A 118 19.79 0.74 -18.04
CA ASN A 118 20.04 -0.69 -18.21
C ASN A 118 19.75 -1.53 -16.95
N ALA A 119 19.77 -0.92 -15.77
CA ALA A 119 19.49 -1.60 -14.50
C ALA A 119 17.97 -1.72 -14.22
N GLY A 120 17.17 -0.87 -14.88
CA GLY A 120 15.73 -0.77 -14.66
C GLY A 120 15.25 0.68 -14.66
N TRP A 121 14.08 0.88 -14.08
CA TRP A 121 13.47 2.19 -13.85
C TRP A 121 14.00 2.78 -12.55
N SER A 122 14.59 3.96 -12.62
CA SER A 122 15.02 4.68 -11.42
C SER A 122 13.79 5.25 -10.71
N PRO A 123 13.66 5.08 -9.38
CA PRO A 123 12.65 5.81 -8.63
C PRO A 123 12.92 7.31 -8.70
N VAL A 124 11.85 8.09 -8.54
CA VAL A 124 11.96 9.55 -8.42
C VAL A 124 12.32 9.86 -6.98
N TRP A 125 13.53 10.38 -6.74
CA TRP A 125 13.99 10.74 -5.41
C TRP A 125 13.38 12.06 -4.95
N VAL A 126 12.66 12.01 -3.84
CA VAL A 126 12.03 13.16 -3.16
C VAL A 126 13.04 13.83 -2.23
N THR A 127 13.84 13.02 -1.54
CA THR A 127 15.04 13.41 -0.77
C THR A 127 16.16 12.41 -1.06
N ASP A 128 17.34 12.62 -0.48
CA ASP A 128 18.49 11.71 -0.67
C ASP A 128 18.22 10.26 -0.22
N ASN A 129 17.26 10.05 0.68
CA ASN A 129 16.92 8.74 1.25
C ASN A 129 15.44 8.33 1.08
N LEU A 130 14.67 9.06 0.26
CA LEU A 130 13.25 8.78 0.01
C LEU A 130 12.94 8.77 -1.49
N GLY A 131 12.69 7.59 -2.05
CA GLY A 131 12.30 7.40 -3.45
C GLY A 131 10.81 7.13 -3.59
N ALA A 132 10.19 7.64 -4.66
CA ALA A 132 8.80 7.39 -5.00
C ALA A 132 8.66 6.76 -6.40
N MET A 133 7.65 5.91 -6.57
CA MET A 133 7.24 5.35 -7.85
C MET A 133 5.73 5.41 -8.00
N SER A 134 5.23 5.97 -9.11
CA SER A 134 3.80 6.06 -9.42
C SER A 134 3.57 6.04 -10.93
N VAL A 135 2.37 5.63 -11.36
CA VAL A 135 1.98 5.63 -12.77
C VAL A 135 2.03 7.03 -13.38
N GLN A 136 1.81 8.07 -12.59
CA GLN A 136 1.77 9.44 -13.08
C GLN A 136 3.12 9.90 -13.67
N PHE A 137 4.25 9.34 -13.24
CA PHE A 137 5.57 9.61 -13.85
C PHE A 137 5.73 9.09 -15.28
N MET A 138 4.78 8.28 -15.76
CA MET A 138 4.77 7.70 -17.10
C MET A 138 3.72 8.32 -18.01
N LEU A 139 2.84 9.17 -17.47
CA LEU A 139 1.77 9.78 -18.25
C LEU A 139 2.34 10.95 -19.07
N PRO A 140 2.00 11.06 -20.36
CA PRO A 140 2.47 12.16 -21.19
C PRO A 140 1.93 13.52 -20.72
N ASN A 141 0.69 13.56 -20.20
CA ASN A 141 0.13 14.73 -19.52
C ASN A 141 -0.42 14.34 -18.15
N ARG A 142 -0.31 15.26 -17.19
CA ARG A 142 -0.70 15.01 -15.79
C ARG A 142 -2.22 14.90 -15.58
N ASP A 143 -2.99 15.59 -16.41
CA ASP A 143 -4.46 15.61 -16.33
C ASP A 143 -5.10 14.44 -17.10
N ASP A 144 -4.29 13.57 -17.71
CA ASP A 144 -4.80 12.44 -18.46
C ASP A 144 -5.42 11.41 -17.52
N ALA A 145 -6.74 11.21 -17.64
CA ALA A 145 -7.44 10.19 -16.89
C ALA A 145 -6.93 8.79 -17.25
N VAL A 146 -6.44 8.05 -16.25
CA VAL A 146 -5.96 6.68 -16.43
C VAL A 146 -7.13 5.69 -16.46
N ILE A 147 -7.75 5.55 -17.63
CA ILE A 147 -8.86 4.61 -17.84
C ILE A 147 -8.30 3.28 -18.37
N TRP A 148 -7.60 2.54 -17.50
CA TRP A 148 -6.98 1.26 -17.87
C TRP A 148 -7.78 0.07 -17.32
N ARG A 149 -7.91 -0.98 -18.14
CA ARG A 149 -8.56 -2.24 -17.72
C ARG A 149 -7.64 -3.07 -16.81
N GLY A 150 -8.24 -3.89 -15.95
CA GLY A 150 -7.55 -4.70 -14.93
C GLY A 150 -6.25 -5.37 -15.38
N PRO A 151 -6.19 -6.08 -16.52
CA PRO A 151 -4.95 -6.72 -16.97
C PRO A 151 -3.78 -5.77 -17.20
N LYS A 152 -4.05 -4.56 -17.71
CA LYS A 152 -3.03 -3.53 -17.93
C LYS A 152 -2.54 -2.94 -16.60
N LYS A 153 -3.45 -2.77 -15.64
CA LYS A 153 -3.10 -2.33 -14.27
C LYS A 153 -2.21 -3.36 -13.58
N ASN A 154 -2.61 -4.63 -13.59
CA ASN A 154 -1.83 -5.72 -12.98
C ASN A 154 -0.46 -5.89 -13.66
N GLY A 155 -0.42 -5.71 -14.99
CA GLY A 155 0.83 -5.66 -15.74
C GLY A 155 1.76 -4.54 -15.25
N LEU A 156 1.24 -3.33 -15.06
CA LEU A 156 2.03 -2.20 -14.56
C LEU A 156 2.51 -2.43 -13.12
N ILE A 157 1.64 -2.90 -12.22
CA ILE A 157 2.04 -3.25 -10.83
C ILE A 157 3.19 -4.25 -10.87
N LYS A 158 3.07 -5.28 -11.71
CA LYS A 158 4.13 -6.25 -11.89
C LYS A 158 5.44 -5.62 -12.40
N GLN A 159 5.36 -4.70 -13.36
CA GLN A 159 6.53 -3.95 -13.81
C GLN A 159 7.14 -3.09 -12.70
N PHE A 160 6.34 -2.46 -11.84
CA PHE A 160 6.89 -1.74 -10.67
C PHE A 160 7.66 -2.66 -9.73
N LEU A 161 7.17 -3.87 -9.49
CA LEU A 161 7.84 -4.84 -8.62
C LEU A 161 9.09 -5.46 -9.27
N LYS A 162 9.13 -5.53 -10.60
CA LYS A 162 10.19 -6.22 -11.36
C LYS A 162 11.29 -5.30 -11.87
N ASP A 163 10.88 -4.16 -12.42
CA ASP A 163 11.71 -3.30 -13.26
C ASP A 163 12.22 -2.07 -12.49
N VAL A 164 11.62 -1.70 -11.35
CA VAL A 164 12.10 -0.55 -10.56
C VAL A 164 13.36 -0.93 -9.80
N ASP A 165 14.42 -0.17 -10.03
CA ASP A 165 15.70 -0.35 -9.39
C ASP A 165 15.77 0.46 -8.10
N TRP A 166 15.27 -0.13 -7.02
CA TRP A 166 15.24 0.49 -5.69
C TRP A 166 16.61 0.56 -5.01
N GLY A 167 17.57 -0.27 -5.42
CA GLY A 167 18.81 -0.49 -4.66
C GLY A 167 18.53 -1.19 -3.32
N GLU A 168 19.30 -0.83 -2.30
CA GLU A 168 19.09 -1.29 -0.92
C GLU A 168 18.07 -0.39 -0.22
N LEU A 169 16.99 -0.97 0.29
CA LEU A 169 15.98 -0.25 1.07
C LEU A 169 15.75 -0.92 2.42
N ASP A 170 15.62 -0.12 3.46
CA ASP A 170 15.14 -0.60 4.76
C ASP A 170 13.62 -0.77 4.74
N TYR A 171 12.90 0.16 4.10
CA TYR A 171 11.43 0.15 4.06
C TYR A 171 10.90 0.45 2.66
N LEU A 172 10.05 -0.43 2.14
CA LEU A 172 9.21 -0.18 0.97
C LEU A 172 7.74 -0.09 1.42
N ILE A 173 7.20 1.12 1.39
CA ILE A 173 5.81 1.41 1.68
C ILE A 173 5.02 1.30 0.37
N ILE A 174 3.99 0.46 0.35
CA ILE A 174 3.18 0.21 -0.84
C ILE A 174 1.78 0.76 -0.61
N ASP A 175 1.45 1.87 -1.27
CA ASP A 175 0.13 2.47 -1.27
C ASP A 175 -0.77 1.69 -2.22
N THR A 176 -1.69 0.89 -1.67
CA THR A 176 -2.60 0.07 -2.47
C THR A 176 -3.83 0.87 -2.90
N PRO A 177 -4.64 0.42 -3.86
CA PRO A 177 -5.98 0.97 -4.07
C PRO A 177 -6.87 0.91 -2.81
N PRO A 178 -8.04 1.58 -2.79
CA PRO A 178 -9.01 1.41 -1.72
C PRO A 178 -9.95 0.20 -1.95
N GLY A 179 -10.39 -0.41 -0.85
CA GLY A 179 -11.35 -1.52 -0.84
C GLY A 179 -10.68 -2.88 -1.04
N THR A 180 -11.48 -3.89 -1.41
CA THR A 180 -11.00 -5.26 -1.62
C THR A 180 -10.90 -5.59 -3.11
N SER A 181 -10.24 -4.72 -3.90
CA SER A 181 -10.17 -4.87 -5.35
C SER A 181 -9.15 -5.93 -5.80
N ASP A 182 -9.25 -6.40 -7.05
CA ASP A 182 -8.36 -7.42 -7.63
C ASP A 182 -6.88 -6.98 -7.65
N GLU A 183 -6.61 -5.68 -7.64
CA GLU A 183 -5.26 -5.13 -7.57
C GLU A 183 -4.56 -5.53 -6.25
N HIS A 184 -5.27 -5.60 -5.11
CA HIS A 184 -4.70 -6.05 -3.83
C HIS A 184 -4.26 -7.50 -3.87
N LEU A 185 -5.09 -8.36 -4.46
CA LEU A 185 -4.77 -9.78 -4.67
C LEU A 185 -3.56 -9.92 -5.59
N SER A 186 -3.45 -9.07 -6.60
CA SER A 186 -2.34 -9.07 -7.54
C SER A 186 -1.02 -8.69 -6.84
N VAL A 187 -1.01 -7.57 -6.11
CA VAL A 187 0.15 -7.14 -5.31
C VAL A 187 0.56 -8.23 -4.32
N ASN A 188 -0.39 -8.76 -3.55
CA ASN A 188 -0.11 -9.79 -2.55
C ASN A 188 0.40 -11.10 -3.18
N SER A 189 -0.19 -11.55 -4.28
CA SER A 189 0.23 -12.76 -4.98
C SER A 189 1.66 -12.62 -5.54
N LEU A 190 1.96 -11.49 -6.16
CA LEU A 190 3.29 -11.20 -6.71
C LEU A 190 4.36 -11.05 -5.63
N LEU A 191 3.99 -10.53 -4.46
CA LEU A 191 4.91 -10.33 -3.35
C LEU A 191 5.05 -11.53 -2.41
N LYS A 192 4.14 -12.51 -2.49
CA LYS A 192 4.06 -13.66 -1.58
C LYS A 192 5.41 -14.33 -1.35
N ASP A 193 6.15 -14.53 -2.44
CA ASP A 193 7.42 -15.24 -2.42
C ASP A 193 8.61 -14.32 -2.10
N SER A 194 8.44 -12.99 -2.22
CA SER A 194 9.44 -11.97 -1.85
C SER A 194 9.34 -11.50 -0.39
N GLY A 195 8.30 -11.94 0.33
CA GLY A 195 8.06 -11.68 1.74
C GLY A 195 7.50 -10.28 2.03
N VAL A 196 6.24 -10.23 2.48
CA VAL A 196 5.59 -9.01 3.00
C VAL A 196 5.51 -9.11 4.52
N ASP A 197 6.01 -8.11 5.25
CA ASP A 197 5.97 -8.09 6.72
C ASP A 197 4.55 -7.94 7.26
N GLY A 198 3.72 -7.18 6.53
CA GLY A 198 2.30 -7.07 6.78
C GLY A 198 1.67 -5.79 6.24
N ALA A 199 0.46 -5.51 6.73
CA ALA A 199 -0.35 -4.38 6.33
C ALA A 199 -0.69 -3.45 7.50
N VAL A 200 -0.54 -2.15 7.27
CA VAL A 200 -1.14 -1.08 8.07
C VAL A 200 -2.49 -0.74 7.44
N VAL A 201 -3.56 -0.81 8.22
CA VAL A 201 -4.92 -0.51 7.74
C VAL A 201 -5.32 0.89 8.22
N VAL A 202 -5.77 1.74 7.31
CA VAL A 202 -6.18 3.12 7.60
C VAL A 202 -7.71 3.24 7.59
N THR A 203 -8.28 3.87 8.61
CA THR A 203 -9.72 4.18 8.72
C THR A 203 -9.95 5.61 9.21
N THR A 204 -11.21 6.07 9.18
CA THR A 204 -11.66 7.21 9.99
C THR A 204 -12.61 6.74 11.11
N PRO A 205 -12.94 7.58 12.11
CA PRO A 205 -13.80 7.19 13.23
C PRO A 205 -15.27 6.89 12.86
N GLN A 206 -15.69 7.24 11.63
CA GLN A 206 -17.07 7.12 11.17
C GLN A 206 -17.46 5.64 10.97
N GLU A 207 -18.68 5.27 11.38
CA GLU A 207 -19.14 3.87 11.28
C GLU A 207 -19.14 3.32 9.86
N VAL A 208 -19.42 4.17 8.86
CA VAL A 208 -19.40 3.76 7.45
C VAL A 208 -17.99 3.28 7.06
N SER A 209 -16.94 4.02 7.45
CA SER A 209 -15.55 3.60 7.25
C SER A 209 -15.22 2.29 7.97
N LEU A 210 -15.70 2.15 9.21
CA LEU A 210 -15.43 0.96 10.02
C LEU A 210 -16.11 -0.31 9.47
N LEU A 211 -17.21 -0.20 8.73
CA LEU A 211 -17.86 -1.34 8.08
C LEU A 211 -16.98 -1.93 6.97
N ASP A 212 -16.36 -1.08 6.15
CA ASP A 212 -15.52 -1.55 5.06
C ASP A 212 -14.16 -2.04 5.55
N VAL A 213 -13.60 -1.40 6.57
CA VAL A 213 -12.35 -1.86 7.22
C VAL A 213 -12.51 -3.24 7.87
N ARG A 214 -13.71 -3.61 8.34
CA ARG A 214 -13.95 -4.99 8.80
C ARG A 214 -13.77 -6.02 7.68
N LYS A 215 -14.26 -5.70 6.48
CA LYS A 215 -14.09 -6.55 5.29
C LYS A 215 -12.62 -6.60 4.88
N GLU A 216 -11.92 -5.46 4.96
CA GLU A 216 -10.49 -5.37 4.64
C GLU A 216 -9.62 -6.25 5.56
N ILE A 217 -9.90 -6.25 6.86
CA ILE A 217 -9.19 -7.10 7.83
C ILE A 217 -9.50 -8.59 7.57
N ASP A 218 -10.75 -8.91 7.22
CA ASP A 218 -11.13 -10.29 6.85
C ASP A 218 -10.44 -10.74 5.55
N PHE A 219 -10.35 -9.84 4.57
CA PHE A 219 -9.58 -10.04 3.34
C PHE A 219 -8.12 -10.35 3.64
N CYS A 220 -7.45 -9.53 4.48
CA CYS A 220 -6.05 -9.77 4.87
C CYS A 220 -5.86 -11.18 5.43
N ARG A 221 -6.75 -11.63 6.33
CA ARG A 221 -6.68 -12.98 6.91
C ARG A 221 -6.82 -14.08 5.85
N LYS A 222 -7.77 -13.94 4.93
CA LYS A 222 -8.00 -14.90 3.84
C LYS A 222 -6.82 -14.92 2.86
N ALA A 223 -6.20 -13.77 2.62
CA ALA A 223 -5.07 -13.60 1.74
C ALA A 223 -3.71 -13.96 2.40
N GLY A 224 -3.71 -14.31 3.69
CA GLY A 224 -2.49 -14.62 4.45
C GLY A 224 -1.63 -13.40 4.79
N ILE A 225 -2.18 -12.18 4.67
CA ILE A 225 -1.50 -10.93 4.99
C ILE A 225 -1.59 -10.69 6.50
N ARG A 226 -0.43 -10.59 7.16
CA ARG A 226 -0.35 -10.19 8.57
C ARG A 226 -0.82 -8.73 8.71
N VAL A 227 -1.81 -8.47 9.54
CA VAL A 227 -2.21 -7.09 9.87
C VAL A 227 -1.29 -6.57 10.98
N LEU A 228 -0.40 -5.64 10.65
CA LEU A 228 0.48 -4.97 11.60
C LEU A 228 -0.34 -4.13 12.57
N GLY A 229 -1.35 -3.43 12.07
CA GLY A 229 -2.35 -2.80 12.93
C GLY A 229 -3.24 -1.81 12.22
N LEU A 230 -4.14 -1.22 13.00
CA LEU A 230 -5.12 -0.24 12.54
C LEU A 230 -4.75 1.17 13.00
N VAL A 231 -4.73 2.12 12.06
CA VAL A 231 -4.61 3.56 12.29
C VAL A 231 -5.96 4.22 12.09
N GLU A 232 -6.40 5.01 13.06
CA GLU A 232 -7.56 5.88 12.92
C GLU A 232 -7.12 7.29 12.51
N ASN A 233 -7.22 7.62 11.23
CA ASN A 233 -6.94 8.94 10.70
C ASN A 233 -8.11 9.90 10.93
N MET A 234 -7.84 11.21 10.91
CA MET A 234 -8.82 12.28 11.11
C MET A 234 -9.58 12.15 12.44
N SER A 235 -8.90 11.70 13.50
CA SER A 235 -9.48 11.47 14.83
C SER A 235 -9.52 12.76 15.65
N GLY A 236 -10.61 13.51 15.53
CA GLY A 236 -10.76 14.79 16.22
C GLY A 236 -9.91 15.91 15.63
N PHE A 237 -9.91 17.07 16.28
CA PHE A 237 -9.19 18.27 15.87
C PHE A 237 -8.77 19.05 17.11
N VAL A 238 -7.48 19.40 17.23
CA VAL A 238 -6.97 20.21 18.35
C VAL A 238 -6.83 21.65 17.88
N CYS A 239 -7.63 22.55 18.45
CA CYS A 239 -7.54 23.98 18.14
C CYS A 239 -6.25 24.56 18.71
N LYS A 240 -5.38 25.12 17.87
CA LYS A 240 -4.12 25.73 18.34
C LYS A 240 -4.29 26.98 19.21
N ASN A 241 -5.41 27.68 19.08
CA ASN A 241 -5.62 28.94 19.80
C ASN A 241 -6.07 28.70 21.24
N CYS A 242 -6.87 27.66 21.49
CA CYS A 242 -7.45 27.38 22.81
C CYS A 242 -7.12 25.97 23.36
N ASN A 243 -6.39 25.14 22.61
CA ASN A 243 -6.08 23.74 22.91
C ASN A 243 -7.29 22.83 23.16
N THR A 244 -8.51 23.29 22.85
CA THR A 244 -9.71 22.47 22.91
C THR A 244 -9.67 21.42 21.82
N GLU A 245 -9.90 20.17 22.21
CA GLU A 245 -10.12 19.07 21.30
C GLU A 245 -11.60 19.00 20.89
N SER A 246 -11.86 19.03 19.59
CA SER A 246 -13.18 18.90 18.99
C SER A 246 -13.29 17.58 18.23
N GLN A 247 -14.32 16.80 18.53
CA GLN A 247 -14.61 15.54 17.85
C GLN A 247 -15.43 15.80 16.59
N ILE A 248 -14.76 16.14 15.48
CA ILE A 248 -15.41 16.43 14.18
C ILE A 248 -16.16 15.20 13.65
N PHE A 249 -15.48 14.05 13.66
CA PHE A 249 -16.07 12.76 13.31
C PHE A 249 -16.22 11.92 14.57
N ARG A 250 -17.40 12.00 15.20
CA ARG A 250 -17.64 11.34 16.48
C ARG A 250 -17.76 9.82 16.31
N ALA A 251 -16.90 9.08 16.99
CA ALA A 251 -17.00 7.62 17.12
C ALA A 251 -18.21 7.23 18.00
N THR A 252 -19.31 6.78 17.39
CA THR A 252 -20.52 6.40 18.13
C THR A 252 -20.42 5.00 18.74
N THR A 253 -19.58 4.12 18.19
CA THR A 253 -19.34 2.78 18.74
C THR A 253 -17.97 2.59 19.36
N GLY A 254 -17.15 3.63 19.51
CA GLY A 254 -15.78 3.51 20.04
C GLY A 254 -14.68 3.35 18.99
N GLY A 255 -15.01 3.58 17.71
CA GLY A 255 -14.04 3.86 16.66
C GLY A 255 -13.16 2.68 16.25
N GLY A 256 -12.07 3.01 15.58
CA GLY A 256 -10.99 2.10 15.20
C GLY A 256 -10.41 1.37 16.41
N LYS A 257 -10.24 2.03 17.56
CA LYS A 257 -9.68 1.38 18.76
C LYS A 257 -10.54 0.20 19.23
N ARG A 258 -11.86 0.36 19.30
CA ARG A 258 -12.75 -0.76 19.65
C ARG A 258 -12.79 -1.81 18.54
N LEU A 259 -12.76 -1.38 17.28
CA LEU A 259 -12.71 -2.31 16.14
C LEU A 259 -11.46 -3.20 16.18
N ALA A 260 -10.28 -2.61 16.36
CA ALA A 260 -9.01 -3.31 16.48
C ALA A 260 -9.06 -4.36 17.60
N LYS A 261 -9.56 -3.98 18.79
CA LYS A 261 -9.79 -4.90 19.91
C LYS A 261 -10.74 -6.04 19.53
N LYS A 262 -11.86 -5.75 18.87
CA LYS A 262 -12.85 -6.76 18.44
C LYS A 262 -12.26 -7.73 17.41
N MET A 263 -11.40 -7.23 16.53
CA MET A 263 -10.72 -8.01 15.50
C MET A 263 -9.40 -8.64 15.99
N GLY A 264 -9.00 -8.44 17.25
CA GLY A 264 -7.76 -9.00 17.78
C GLY A 264 -6.50 -8.55 17.03
N ILE A 265 -6.49 -7.31 16.52
CA ILE A 265 -5.32 -6.71 15.86
C ILE A 265 -4.80 -5.50 16.66
N PRO A 266 -3.52 -5.11 16.51
CA PRO A 266 -2.98 -3.93 17.17
C PRO A 266 -3.70 -2.65 16.73
N PHE A 267 -3.88 -1.73 17.67
CA PHE A 267 -4.29 -0.36 17.38
C PHE A 267 -3.04 0.52 17.46
N LEU A 268 -2.58 1.02 16.31
CA LEU A 268 -1.30 1.73 16.21
C LEU A 268 -1.41 3.17 16.71
N GLY A 269 -2.59 3.78 16.59
CA GLY A 269 -2.82 5.14 17.05
C GLY A 269 -3.98 5.82 16.37
N ALA A 270 -4.27 7.02 16.86
CA ALA A 270 -5.26 7.93 16.31
C ALA A 270 -4.55 9.21 15.89
N VAL A 271 -4.68 9.61 14.63
CA VAL A 271 -4.04 10.81 14.07
C VAL A 271 -5.09 11.91 13.93
N PRO A 272 -4.98 13.02 14.70
CA PRO A 272 -5.96 14.09 14.64
C PRO A 272 -5.89 14.86 13.32
N LEU A 273 -7.00 15.53 12.97
CA LEU A 273 -7.01 16.50 11.89
C LEU A 273 -6.06 17.65 12.22
N ASP A 274 -5.15 17.92 11.29
CA ASP A 274 -4.31 19.10 11.28
C ASP A 274 -4.37 19.74 9.88
N PRO A 275 -4.92 20.95 9.72
CA PRO A 275 -5.01 21.63 8.44
C PRO A 275 -3.65 21.80 7.74
N ARG A 276 -2.56 21.81 8.51
CA ARG A 276 -1.21 21.90 7.97
C ARG A 276 -0.76 20.63 7.24
N ILE A 277 -1.37 19.47 7.51
CA ILE A 277 -1.11 18.26 6.71
C ILE A 277 -1.54 18.51 5.27
N GLY A 278 -2.76 19.04 5.09
CA GLY A 278 -3.26 19.38 3.75
C GLY A 278 -2.35 20.39 3.04
N MET A 279 -1.95 21.45 3.75
CA MET A 279 -1.00 22.44 3.23
C MET A 279 0.35 21.81 2.83
N ALA A 280 0.95 21.00 3.71
CA ALA A 280 2.22 20.33 3.43
C ALA A 280 2.10 19.42 2.19
N CYS A 281 1.00 18.66 2.10
CA CYS A 281 0.69 17.82 0.93
C CYS A 281 0.47 18.61 -0.37
N ASP A 282 -0.13 19.81 -0.30
CA ASP A 282 -0.35 20.66 -1.48
C ASP A 282 0.98 21.19 -2.06
N TYR A 283 1.95 21.44 -1.18
CA TYR A 283 3.31 21.88 -1.53
C TYR A 283 4.33 20.74 -1.68
N GLY A 284 3.96 19.51 -1.32
CA GLY A 284 4.86 18.36 -1.38
C GLY A 284 5.94 18.33 -0.30
N GLU A 285 5.69 18.92 0.85
CA GLU A 285 6.64 19.07 1.94
C GLU A 285 6.43 18.01 3.04
N SER A 286 7.51 17.67 3.75
CA SER A 286 7.44 16.78 4.91
C SER A 286 6.73 17.47 6.08
N PHE A 287 5.49 17.05 6.37
CA PHE A 287 4.72 17.56 7.51
C PHE A 287 5.39 17.27 8.87
N VAL A 288 6.01 16.09 9.00
CA VAL A 288 6.65 15.66 10.25
C VAL A 288 7.88 16.48 10.59
N ASP A 289 8.61 16.96 9.57
CA ASP A 289 9.78 17.82 9.74
C ASP A 289 9.41 19.30 9.86
N GLY A 290 8.39 19.75 9.11
CA GLY A 290 7.91 21.13 9.18
C GLY A 290 7.16 21.45 10.49
N PHE A 291 6.53 20.45 11.11
CA PHE A 291 5.71 20.63 12.32
C PHE A 291 5.90 19.53 13.37
N PRO A 292 7.13 19.27 13.84
CA PRO A 292 7.47 18.12 14.70
C PRO A 292 6.73 18.13 16.04
N ASP A 293 6.44 19.33 16.57
CA ASP A 293 5.75 19.48 17.84
C ASP A 293 4.24 19.29 17.78
N SER A 294 3.67 19.19 16.57
CA SER A 294 2.23 19.05 16.42
C SER A 294 1.70 17.74 17.01
N PRO A 295 0.47 17.73 17.56
CA PRO A 295 -0.15 16.49 18.02
C PRO A 295 -0.21 15.40 16.94
N ALA A 296 -0.46 15.80 15.68
CA ALA A 296 -0.48 14.87 14.55
C ALA A 296 0.91 14.31 14.23
N ALA A 297 1.98 15.12 14.20
CA ALA A 297 3.33 14.63 13.96
C ALA A 297 3.78 13.66 15.06
N LYS A 298 3.49 13.97 16.32
CA LYS A 298 3.75 13.08 17.46
C LYS A 298 3.00 11.76 17.33
N ALA A 299 1.72 11.79 16.92
CA ALA A 299 0.94 10.58 16.67
C ALA A 299 1.51 9.75 15.49
N ILE A 300 1.96 10.40 14.41
CA ILE A 300 2.57 9.71 13.26
C ILE A 300 3.92 9.07 13.66
N LYS A 301 4.80 9.79 14.37
CA LYS A 301 6.06 9.24 14.90
C LYS A 301 5.81 8.02 15.81
N GLN A 302 4.75 8.05 16.63
CA GLN A 302 4.35 6.89 17.44
C GLN A 302 3.89 5.70 16.59
N VAL A 303 3.12 5.94 15.52
CA VAL A 303 2.71 4.88 14.60
C VAL A 303 3.94 4.27 13.92
N VAL A 304 4.87 5.08 13.43
CA VAL A 304 6.12 4.60 12.80
C VAL A 304 6.92 3.72 13.73
N ARG A 305 7.14 4.15 14.98
CA ARG A 305 7.83 3.35 16.00
C ARG A 305 7.14 2.01 16.26
N ALA A 306 5.81 2.03 16.37
CA ALA A 306 5.03 0.80 16.56
C ALA A 306 5.13 -0.14 15.34
N VAL A 307 5.09 0.40 14.11
CA VAL A 307 5.28 -0.38 12.88
C VAL A 307 6.68 -0.97 12.83
N GLY A 308 7.72 -0.16 13.09
CA GLY A 308 9.12 -0.59 13.22
C GLY A 308 9.28 -1.78 14.18
N GLN A 309 8.71 -1.64 15.38
CA GLN A 309 8.71 -2.72 16.37
C GLN A 309 8.05 -4.02 15.86
N LEU A 310 6.93 -3.89 15.15
CA LEU A 310 6.16 -5.03 14.68
C LEU A 310 6.82 -5.76 13.50
N VAL A 311 7.65 -5.06 12.73
CA VAL A 311 8.49 -5.65 11.67
C VAL A 311 9.85 -6.13 12.19
N GLY A 312 10.16 -5.88 13.47
CA GLY A 312 11.32 -6.45 14.17
C GLY A 312 12.50 -5.51 14.38
N GLU A 313 12.31 -4.21 14.13
CA GLU A 313 13.32 -3.17 14.31
C GLU A 313 13.21 -2.54 15.72
N ASP A 314 14.32 -1.95 16.20
CA ASP A 314 14.34 -1.20 17.45
C ASP A 314 13.62 0.15 17.25
N PRO A 315 12.54 0.46 18.01
CA PRO A 315 11.84 1.73 17.88
C PRO A 315 12.73 2.98 17.96
N ASP A 316 13.82 2.91 18.73
CA ASP A 316 14.76 4.01 18.88
C ASP A 316 15.75 4.11 17.71
N SER A 317 15.99 3.02 16.96
CA SER A 317 16.75 3.07 15.70
C SER A 317 15.88 3.51 14.53
N VAL A 318 14.58 3.19 14.51
CA VAL A 318 13.67 3.61 13.43
C VAL A 318 13.50 5.12 13.40
N LEU A 319 13.33 5.73 14.57
CA LEU A 319 13.19 7.18 14.73
C LEU A 319 14.06 7.60 15.91
N PRO A 320 15.31 8.02 15.65
CA PRO A 320 16.19 8.57 16.67
C PRO A 320 15.44 9.61 17.48
N ASN A 321 15.55 9.54 18.80
CA ASN A 321 14.98 10.59 19.63
C ASN A 321 15.65 11.91 19.25
N ASP A 322 14.85 12.98 19.19
CA ASP A 322 15.32 14.35 18.97
C ASP A 322 16.24 14.73 20.17
N MET A 323 17.49 14.26 20.16
CA MET A 323 18.53 14.48 21.18
C MET A 323 19.90 14.50 20.49
N GLU A 324 20.24 15.64 19.89
CA GLU A 324 21.28 16.57 20.39
C GLU A 324 21.18 17.92 19.68
#